data_AF-W7IUB8-F1
#
_entry.id   AF-W7IUB8-F1
#
_cell.length_a   1.000
_cell.length_b   1.000
_cell.length_c   1.000
_cell.angle_alpha   90.00
_cell.angle_beta   90.00
_cell.angle_gamma   90.00
#
_symmetry.space_group_name_H-M   'P 1'
#
loop_
_entity.id
_entity.type
_entity.pdbx_description
1 polymer ?
#
loop_
_entity_poly.entity_id
_entity_poly.type
_entity_poly.pdbx_seq_one_letter_code
_entity_poly.pdbx_strand_id
1 'polypeptide(L)'
;MPLGPGFDITKRGYSRGQVDEHLERIDAELQLLHADRNAAVAQAGDLAKQLESARGQIDDMRGQIDRLSLPPTTLEGLSERLQRMLRLATEEAEETRRRSEAEAAHIRAQAEADGQALRRQYDQMMADLEARRVAMENEHRGIVEKARADADHLVGSARAEAARLEAESEARRTQVEEDFEIAMAGRRTESMRQLAEREATSKAEAERRVREATEEANRRRHDAITEATARLQEATTEAHRRVREATDESNRRISHATERVAALRQLRARVADQLVSARDLIADAHVQLADAAPVLDPLPEERLSTNPVVDGSPSDDSPTRAMQSVRRTPADRPPAIAGPPKEPWEPTEVTATEQPVPSAEPTPQGDRTQQLAKPSPTTRRPAPTAPGN
;
A
#
# COMPACT_ATOMS: atom_id res chain seq x y z
N MET A 1 127.01 80.40 -37.78
CA MET A 1 128.13 79.90 -38.58
C MET A 1 127.88 78.42 -38.86
N PRO A 2 127.69 77.99 -40.12
CA PRO A 2 127.98 76.60 -40.45
C PRO A 2 129.49 76.39 -40.25
N LEU A 3 129.89 75.25 -39.70
CA LEU A 3 131.29 74.81 -39.81
C LEU A 3 131.49 74.43 -41.27
N GLY A 4 132.42 75.10 -41.95
CA GLY A 4 132.77 74.72 -43.32
C GLY A 4 133.27 73.28 -43.37
N PRO A 5 133.09 72.56 -44.50
CA PRO A 5 133.55 71.18 -44.64
C PRO A 5 135.05 71.12 -44.35
N GLY A 6 135.40 70.54 -43.21
CA GLY A 6 136.76 70.44 -42.72
C GLY A 6 137.52 69.37 -43.48
N PHE A 7 137.92 69.65 -44.71
CA PHE A 7 138.75 68.76 -45.51
C PHE A 7 140.06 68.46 -44.76
N ASP A 8 140.38 67.19 -44.57
CA ASP A 8 141.57 66.76 -43.84
C ASP A 8 142.83 67.27 -44.54
N ILE A 9 143.71 67.93 -43.79
CA ILE A 9 144.95 68.50 -44.34
C ILE A 9 146.03 67.43 -44.39
N THR A 10 146.30 66.94 -45.59
CA THR A 10 147.43 66.06 -45.90
C THR A 10 148.72 66.86 -46.12
N LYS A 11 149.87 66.18 -46.25
CA LYS A 11 151.20 66.81 -46.31
C LYS A 11 151.45 67.53 -47.65
N ARG A 12 150.90 68.76 -47.76
CA ARG A 12 150.81 69.73 -48.89
C ARG A 12 149.38 70.05 -49.38
N GLY A 13 148.33 69.85 -48.57
CA GLY A 13 147.02 70.46 -48.82
C GLY A 13 145.83 69.61 -48.40
N TYR A 14 144.63 70.13 -48.64
CA TYR A 14 143.37 69.42 -48.40
C TYR A 14 143.31 68.07 -49.13
N SER A 15 142.66 67.09 -48.52
CA SER A 15 142.45 65.76 -49.08
C SER A 15 141.62 65.86 -50.36
N ARG A 16 142.28 65.69 -51.51
CA ARG A 16 141.65 65.83 -52.83
C ARG A 16 140.39 64.98 -52.96
N GLY A 17 140.40 63.74 -52.48
CA GLY A 17 139.21 62.87 -52.55
C GLY A 17 137.99 63.42 -51.82
N GLN A 18 138.18 64.08 -50.67
CA GLN A 18 137.08 64.71 -49.93
C GLN A 18 136.59 66.00 -50.60
N VAL A 19 137.48 66.74 -51.27
CA VAL A 19 137.11 67.92 -52.06
C VAL A 19 136.33 67.50 -53.31
N ASP A 20 136.81 66.48 -54.03
CA ASP A 20 136.15 65.92 -55.21
C ASP A 20 134.75 65.37 -54.82
N GLU A 21 134.64 64.58 -53.72
CA GLU A 21 133.35 64.09 -53.18
C GLU A 21 132.38 65.22 -52.76
N HIS A 22 132.90 66.31 -52.20
CA HIS A 22 132.08 67.47 -51.82
C HIS A 22 131.62 68.29 -53.02
N LEU A 23 132.42 68.36 -54.09
CA LEU A 23 132.01 68.98 -55.35
C LEU A 23 130.97 68.12 -56.06
N GLU A 24 131.14 66.80 -56.12
CA GLU A 24 130.10 65.87 -56.61
C GLU A 24 128.79 66.01 -55.83
N ARG A 25 128.85 66.23 -54.50
CA ARG A 25 127.68 66.49 -53.67
C ARG A 25 127.00 67.83 -54.02
N ILE A 26 127.77 68.91 -54.19
CA ILE A 26 127.22 70.22 -54.58
C ILE A 26 126.62 70.17 -56.00
N ASP A 27 127.27 69.49 -56.95
CA ASP A 27 126.70 69.34 -58.29
C ASP A 27 125.42 68.50 -58.26
N ALA A 28 125.35 67.44 -57.44
CA ALA A 28 124.11 66.69 -57.22
C ALA A 28 123.00 67.56 -56.59
N GLU A 29 123.31 68.38 -55.58
CA GLU A 29 122.38 69.32 -54.96
C GLU A 29 121.91 70.41 -55.95
N LEU A 30 122.79 70.90 -56.82
CA LEU A 30 122.45 71.87 -57.88
C LEU A 30 121.59 71.24 -58.99
N GLN A 31 121.84 69.98 -59.38
CA GLN A 31 120.99 69.27 -60.33
C GLN A 31 119.60 68.99 -59.74
N LEU A 32 119.52 68.63 -58.45
CA LEU A 32 118.25 68.48 -57.73
C LEU A 32 117.48 69.81 -57.67
N LEU A 33 118.13 70.90 -57.26
CA LEU A 33 117.51 72.22 -57.20
C LEU A 33 117.10 72.74 -58.59
N HIS A 34 117.83 72.38 -59.65
CA HIS A 34 117.41 72.62 -61.03
C HIS A 34 116.20 71.79 -61.44
N ALA A 35 116.11 70.51 -61.05
CA ALA A 35 114.95 69.67 -61.28
C ALA A 35 113.71 70.24 -60.56
N ASP A 36 113.83 70.56 -59.27
CA ASP A 36 112.77 71.14 -58.45
C ASP A 36 112.31 72.51 -58.98
N ARG A 37 113.23 73.40 -59.35
CA ARG A 37 112.90 74.68 -59.99
C ARG A 37 112.15 74.45 -61.30
N ASN A 38 112.60 73.53 -62.15
CA ASN A 38 111.97 73.26 -63.44
C ASN A 38 110.57 72.63 -63.24
N ALA A 39 110.40 71.76 -62.25
CA ALA A 39 109.11 71.19 -61.87
C ALA A 39 108.14 72.26 -61.33
N ALA A 40 108.61 73.16 -60.47
CA ALA A 40 107.82 74.29 -59.97
C ALA A 40 107.41 75.26 -61.08
N VAL A 41 108.29 75.53 -62.06
CA VAL A 41 107.97 76.34 -63.25
C VAL A 41 106.93 75.65 -64.15
N ALA A 42 107.02 74.33 -64.32
CA ALA A 42 106.00 73.55 -65.05
C ALA A 42 104.64 73.60 -64.35
N GLN A 43 104.60 73.35 -63.03
CA GLN A 43 103.39 73.44 -62.21
C GLN A 43 102.76 74.83 -62.24
N ALA A 44 103.56 75.90 -62.14
CA ALA A 44 103.08 77.27 -62.28
C ALA A 44 102.50 77.55 -63.68
N GLY A 45 103.12 77.00 -64.73
CA GLY A 45 102.61 77.08 -66.11
C GLY A 45 101.29 76.34 -66.30
N ASP A 46 101.09 75.19 -65.66
CA ASP A 46 99.83 74.43 -65.75
C ASP A 46 98.71 75.05 -64.89
N LEU A 47 99.03 75.58 -63.71
CA LEU A 47 98.09 76.36 -62.90
C LEU A 47 97.64 77.64 -63.64
N ALA A 48 98.54 78.30 -64.39
CA ALA A 48 98.17 79.44 -65.22
C ALA A 48 97.18 79.06 -66.34
N LYS A 49 97.36 77.91 -67.00
CA LYS A 49 96.40 77.38 -68.00
C LYS A 49 95.03 77.08 -67.37
N GLN A 50 95.01 76.49 -66.18
CA GLN A 50 93.77 76.19 -65.45
C GLN A 50 93.03 77.45 -65.03
N LEU A 51 93.74 78.47 -64.52
CA LEU A 51 93.16 79.77 -64.19
C LEU A 51 92.57 80.48 -65.42
N GLU A 52 93.25 80.42 -66.57
CA GLU A 52 92.75 81.05 -67.79
C GLU A 52 91.54 80.31 -68.38
N SER A 53 91.53 78.97 -68.32
CA SER A 53 90.35 78.17 -68.69
C SER A 53 89.15 78.45 -67.77
N ALA A 54 89.38 78.58 -66.46
CA ALA A 54 88.34 78.93 -65.50
C ALA A 54 87.80 80.36 -65.70
N ARG A 55 88.67 81.33 -66.04
CA ARG A 55 88.27 82.69 -66.43
C ARG A 55 87.38 82.68 -67.66
N GLY A 56 87.79 82.00 -68.73
CA GLY A 56 86.99 81.84 -69.94
C GLY A 56 85.59 81.28 -69.64
N GLN A 57 85.50 80.20 -68.85
CA GLN A 57 84.22 79.63 -68.43
C GLN A 57 83.37 80.61 -67.59
N ILE A 58 83.98 81.39 -66.71
CA ILE A 58 83.29 82.41 -65.91
C ILE A 58 82.75 83.53 -66.80
N ASP A 59 83.52 84.00 -67.79
CA ASP A 59 83.11 85.07 -68.69
C ASP A 59 82.08 84.59 -69.75
N ASP A 60 82.17 83.33 -70.19
CA ASP A 60 81.10 82.66 -70.96
C ASP A 60 79.79 82.57 -70.16
N MET A 61 79.86 82.18 -68.88
CA MET A 61 78.68 82.13 -68.00
C MET A 61 78.11 83.52 -67.73
N ARG A 62 78.96 84.54 -67.50
CA ARG A 62 78.53 85.95 -67.38
C ARG A 62 77.83 86.42 -68.66
N GLY A 63 78.45 86.20 -69.83
CA GLY A 63 77.87 86.54 -71.11
C GLY A 63 76.57 85.79 -71.44
N GLN A 64 76.30 84.64 -70.82
CA GLN A 64 74.99 83.97 -70.86
C GLN A 64 73.98 84.60 -69.89
N ILE A 65 74.40 84.90 -68.65
CA ILE A 65 73.57 85.56 -67.63
C ILE A 65 73.12 86.95 -68.10
N ASP A 66 74.01 87.74 -68.69
CA ASP A 66 73.70 89.09 -69.20
C ASP A 66 72.70 89.04 -70.37
N ARG A 67 72.86 88.07 -71.29
CA ARG A 67 71.87 87.79 -72.35
C ARG A 67 70.50 87.36 -71.82
N LEU A 68 70.42 86.85 -70.59
CA LEU A 68 69.19 86.37 -69.96
C LEU A 68 68.57 87.37 -68.98
N SER A 69 69.35 88.30 -68.44
CA SER A 69 68.92 89.32 -67.48
C SER A 69 68.36 90.56 -68.18
N LEU A 70 68.89 90.93 -69.35
CA LEU A 70 68.33 92.00 -70.18
C LEU A 70 66.93 91.63 -70.71
N PRO A 71 66.04 92.61 -70.91
CA PRO A 71 64.77 92.39 -71.63
C PRO A 71 65.08 91.97 -73.08
N PRO A 72 64.44 90.91 -73.62
CA PRO A 72 64.87 90.32 -74.88
C PRO A 72 64.48 91.19 -76.07
N THR A 73 65.46 91.90 -76.63
CA THR A 73 65.33 92.72 -77.84
C THR A 73 65.55 91.93 -79.14
N THR A 74 65.82 90.63 -79.06
CA THR A 74 66.06 89.74 -80.21
C THR A 74 65.12 88.52 -80.16
N LEU A 75 64.75 88.02 -81.36
CA LEU A 75 63.83 86.90 -81.51
C LEU A 75 64.39 85.59 -80.91
N GLU A 76 65.71 85.42 -80.98
CA GLU A 76 66.41 84.23 -80.53
C GLU A 76 66.42 84.14 -78.99
N GLY A 77 66.70 85.24 -78.29
CA GLY A 77 66.61 85.30 -76.82
C GLY A 77 65.19 85.10 -76.28
N LEU A 78 64.16 85.51 -77.03
CA LEU A 78 62.77 85.13 -76.76
C LEU A 78 62.57 83.61 -76.85
N SER A 79 63.06 82.97 -77.92
CA SER A 79 62.92 81.52 -78.10
C SER A 79 63.68 80.71 -77.04
N GLU A 80 64.90 81.12 -76.66
CA GLU A 80 65.73 80.43 -75.67
C GLU A 80 65.15 80.56 -74.24
N ARG A 81 64.55 81.72 -73.91
CA ARG A 81 63.79 81.90 -72.66
C ARG A 81 62.50 81.08 -72.66
N LEU A 82 61.76 81.04 -73.78
CA LEU A 82 60.55 80.21 -73.90
C LEU A 82 60.84 78.72 -73.79
N GLN A 83 61.92 78.22 -74.40
CA GLN A 83 62.36 76.83 -74.26
C GLN A 83 62.73 76.48 -72.81
N ARG A 84 63.47 77.35 -72.11
CA ARG A 84 63.74 77.17 -70.67
C ARG A 84 62.49 77.26 -69.80
N MET A 85 61.54 78.15 -70.10
CA MET A 85 60.27 78.26 -69.39
C MET A 85 59.38 77.02 -69.59
N LEU A 86 59.27 76.52 -70.83
CA LEU A 86 58.56 75.27 -71.13
C LEU A 86 59.20 74.08 -70.42
N ARG A 87 60.54 73.99 -70.44
CA ARG A 87 61.28 72.94 -69.72
C ARG A 87 61.01 72.98 -68.22
N LEU A 88 61.15 74.14 -67.57
CA LEU A 88 60.83 74.32 -66.16
C LEU A 88 59.37 73.99 -65.86
N ALA A 89 58.42 74.40 -66.72
CA ALA A 89 57.01 74.05 -66.56
C ALA A 89 56.75 72.54 -66.69
N THR A 90 57.48 71.81 -67.55
CA THR A 90 57.40 70.34 -67.61
C THR A 90 58.06 69.67 -66.42
N GLU A 91 59.18 70.21 -65.90
CA GLU A 91 59.87 69.68 -64.72
C GLU A 91 59.01 69.89 -63.45
N GLU A 92 58.36 71.05 -63.30
CA GLU A 92 57.39 71.37 -62.24
C GLU A 92 56.09 70.56 -62.36
N ALA A 93 55.58 70.35 -63.58
CA ALA A 93 54.40 69.51 -63.81
C ALA A 93 54.68 68.04 -63.45
N GLU A 94 55.84 67.51 -63.85
CA GLU A 94 56.25 66.16 -63.45
C GLU A 94 56.60 66.06 -61.96
N GLU A 95 57.06 67.13 -61.29
CA GLU A 95 57.15 67.13 -59.82
C GLU A 95 55.76 67.12 -59.15
N THR A 96 54.86 68.02 -59.56
CA THR A 96 53.49 68.08 -59.05
C THR A 96 52.75 66.75 -59.26
N ARG A 97 52.99 66.10 -60.41
CA ARG A 97 52.50 64.76 -60.70
C ARG A 97 53.10 63.72 -59.76
N ARG A 98 54.43 63.62 -59.63
CA ARG A 98 55.09 62.68 -58.71
C ARG A 98 54.64 62.88 -57.25
N ARG A 99 54.44 64.12 -56.82
CA ARG A 99 53.94 64.49 -55.48
C ARG A 99 52.52 63.97 -55.25
N SER A 100 51.60 64.27 -56.17
CA SER A 100 50.20 63.80 -56.09
C SER A 100 50.04 62.28 -56.30
N GLU A 101 50.86 61.63 -57.13
CA GLU A 101 50.90 60.18 -57.26
C GLU A 101 51.40 59.51 -55.96
N ALA A 102 52.38 60.11 -55.27
CA ALA A 102 52.87 59.65 -53.96
C ALA A 102 51.84 59.86 -52.83
N GLU A 103 51.17 61.02 -52.78
CA GLU A 103 50.07 61.28 -51.84
C GLU A 103 48.90 60.29 -52.06
N ALA A 104 48.51 60.05 -53.31
CA ALA A 104 47.49 59.08 -53.66
C ALA A 104 47.92 57.62 -53.37
N ALA A 105 49.22 57.31 -53.42
CA ALA A 105 49.74 56.01 -52.96
C ALA A 105 49.68 55.89 -51.43
N HIS A 106 50.06 56.93 -50.68
CA HIS A 106 49.99 56.96 -49.22
C HIS A 106 48.54 56.80 -48.72
N ILE A 107 47.59 57.55 -49.28
CA ILE A 107 46.17 57.47 -48.90
C ILE A 107 45.61 56.06 -49.15
N ARG A 108 45.96 55.42 -50.28
CA ARG A 108 45.56 54.02 -50.55
C ARG A 108 46.18 53.03 -49.58
N ALA A 109 47.50 53.12 -49.36
CA ALA A 109 48.21 52.24 -48.42
C ALA A 109 47.66 52.37 -46.99
N GLN A 110 47.31 53.57 -46.55
CA GLN A 110 46.65 53.80 -45.26
C GLN A 110 45.25 53.19 -45.21
N ALA A 111 44.39 53.46 -46.20
CA ALA A 111 43.04 52.90 -46.26
C ALA A 111 43.04 51.35 -46.33
N GLU A 112 44.02 50.75 -47.02
CA GLU A 112 44.23 49.31 -47.05
C GLU A 112 44.72 48.76 -45.71
N ALA A 113 45.61 49.48 -45.00
CA ALA A 113 46.07 49.10 -43.67
C ALA A 113 44.94 49.17 -42.62
N ASP A 114 44.16 50.26 -42.62
CA ASP A 114 43.00 50.45 -41.75
C ASP A 114 41.92 49.39 -42.04
N GLY A 115 41.66 49.12 -43.32
CA GLY A 115 40.74 48.05 -43.75
C GLY A 115 41.20 46.65 -43.36
N GLN A 116 42.51 46.37 -43.34
CA GLN A 116 43.06 45.13 -42.82
C GLN A 116 42.99 45.05 -41.29
N ALA A 117 43.26 46.14 -40.58
CA ALA A 117 43.16 46.20 -39.12
C ALA A 117 41.72 45.92 -38.65
N LEU A 118 40.74 46.55 -39.30
CA LEU A 118 39.32 46.37 -39.00
C LEU A 118 38.86 44.92 -39.29
N ARG A 119 39.31 44.31 -40.39
CA ARG A 119 39.04 42.88 -40.67
C ARG A 119 39.58 41.98 -39.56
N ARG A 120 40.86 42.13 -39.19
CA ARG A 120 41.49 41.33 -38.11
C ARG A 120 40.76 41.47 -36.77
N GLN A 121 40.24 42.67 -36.45
CA GLN A 121 39.43 42.89 -35.25
C GLN A 121 38.08 42.15 -35.31
N TYR A 122 37.39 42.16 -36.45
CA TYR A 122 36.16 41.39 -36.63
C TYR A 122 36.41 39.87 -36.63
N ASP A 123 37.48 39.40 -37.29
CA ASP A 123 37.86 37.98 -37.30
C ASP A 123 38.15 37.48 -35.86
N GLN A 124 38.86 38.28 -35.07
CA GLN A 124 39.09 38.04 -33.64
C GLN A 124 37.79 38.03 -32.84
N MET A 125 36.92 39.03 -33.01
CA MET A 125 35.63 39.10 -32.29
C MET A 125 34.71 37.92 -32.62
N MET A 126 34.69 37.46 -33.88
CA MET A 126 33.91 36.29 -34.29
C MET A 126 34.49 34.98 -33.72
N ALA A 127 35.81 34.84 -33.67
CA ALA A 127 36.47 33.70 -33.02
C ALA A 127 36.18 33.68 -31.50
N ASP A 128 36.24 34.83 -30.83
CA ASP A 128 35.90 35.01 -29.42
C ASP A 128 34.44 34.62 -29.12
N LEU A 129 33.51 35.01 -29.99
CA LEU A 129 32.08 34.71 -29.84
C LEU A 129 31.79 33.22 -30.04
N GLU A 130 32.37 32.58 -31.06
CA GLU A 130 32.20 31.13 -31.28
C GLU A 130 32.90 30.31 -30.18
N ALA A 131 34.08 30.74 -29.70
CA ALA A 131 34.74 30.10 -28.57
C ALA A 131 33.89 30.15 -27.28
N ARG A 132 33.28 31.31 -26.97
CA ARG A 132 32.34 31.46 -25.85
C ARG A 132 31.08 30.61 -26.05
N ARG A 133 30.55 30.55 -27.28
CA ARG A 133 29.38 29.71 -27.61
C ARG A 133 29.69 28.24 -27.38
N VAL A 134 30.80 27.72 -27.92
CA VAL A 134 31.22 26.32 -27.75
C VAL A 134 31.53 26.01 -26.28
N ALA A 135 32.07 26.95 -25.51
CA ALA A 135 32.21 26.79 -24.06
C ALA A 135 30.85 26.64 -23.36
N MET A 136 29.92 27.57 -23.59
CA MET A 136 28.56 27.51 -23.01
C MET A 136 27.77 26.27 -23.45
N GLU A 137 27.89 25.83 -24.70
CA GLU A 137 27.25 24.60 -25.19
C GLU A 137 27.81 23.34 -24.49
N ASN A 138 29.13 23.29 -24.22
CA ASN A 138 29.74 22.19 -23.47
C ASN A 138 29.43 22.24 -21.96
N GLU A 139 29.40 23.43 -21.35
CA GLU A 139 28.97 23.60 -19.95
C GLU A 139 27.51 23.20 -19.77
N HIS A 140 26.61 23.69 -20.63
CA HIS A 140 25.19 23.33 -20.61
C HIS A 140 25.00 21.82 -20.81
N ARG A 141 25.69 21.23 -21.79
CA ARG A 141 25.66 19.77 -22.01
C ARG A 141 26.15 19.01 -20.78
N GLY A 142 27.26 19.41 -20.16
CA GLY A 142 27.78 18.79 -18.94
C GLY A 142 26.85 18.94 -17.72
N ILE A 143 26.11 20.05 -17.62
CA ILE A 143 25.07 20.24 -16.60
C ILE A 143 23.87 19.31 -16.86
N VAL A 144 23.43 19.18 -18.12
CA VAL A 144 22.31 18.30 -18.51
C VAL A 144 22.68 16.82 -18.35
N GLU A 145 23.92 16.43 -18.70
CA GLU A 145 24.44 15.07 -18.50
C GLU A 145 24.50 14.71 -17.00
N LYS A 146 24.99 15.62 -16.14
CA LYS A 146 24.98 15.44 -14.67
C LYS A 146 23.56 15.37 -14.12
N ALA A 147 22.70 16.34 -14.44
CA ALA A 147 21.33 16.39 -13.93
C ALA A 147 20.50 15.16 -14.34
N ARG A 148 20.79 14.54 -15.49
CA ARG A 148 20.24 13.23 -15.88
C ARG A 148 20.78 12.11 -15.02
N ALA A 149 22.10 12.00 -14.86
CA ALA A 149 22.72 10.96 -14.02
C ALA A 149 22.26 11.04 -12.55
N ASP A 150 22.15 12.25 -11.99
CA ASP A 150 21.65 12.50 -10.64
C ASP A 150 20.16 12.10 -10.51
N ALA A 151 19.34 12.41 -11.53
CA ALA A 151 17.92 12.02 -11.56
C ALA A 151 17.74 10.50 -11.73
N ASP A 152 18.50 9.85 -12.61
CA ASP A 152 18.49 8.41 -12.81
C ASP A 152 18.95 7.67 -11.54
N HIS A 153 19.97 8.19 -10.84
CA HIS A 153 20.42 7.68 -9.55
C HIS A 153 19.33 7.83 -8.48
N LEU A 154 18.72 9.01 -8.34
CA LEU A 154 17.66 9.28 -7.36
C LEU A 154 16.40 8.43 -7.61
N VAL A 155 15.99 8.27 -8.87
CA VAL A 155 14.87 7.41 -9.26
C VAL A 155 15.23 5.93 -9.06
N GLY A 156 16.48 5.54 -9.32
CA GLY A 156 17.00 4.21 -9.05
C GLY A 156 16.97 3.85 -7.56
N SER A 157 17.50 4.72 -6.70
CA SER A 157 17.51 4.51 -5.24
C SER A 157 16.10 4.51 -4.66
N ALA A 158 15.24 5.46 -5.07
CA ALA A 158 13.85 5.51 -4.61
C ALA A 158 13.04 4.26 -5.01
N ARG A 159 13.27 3.72 -6.23
CA ARG A 159 12.66 2.44 -6.65
C ARG A 159 13.19 1.25 -5.85
N ALA A 160 14.49 1.20 -5.54
CA ALA A 160 15.08 0.14 -4.75
C ALA A 160 14.57 0.16 -3.29
N GLU A 161 14.42 1.35 -2.69
CA GLU A 161 13.84 1.50 -1.34
C GLU A 161 12.35 1.16 -1.32
N ALA A 162 11.58 1.60 -2.33
CA ALA A 162 10.17 1.24 -2.46
C ALA A 162 9.98 -0.29 -2.58
N ALA A 163 10.75 -0.95 -3.47
CA ALA A 163 10.70 -2.40 -3.62
C ALA A 163 11.11 -3.15 -2.33
N ARG A 164 12.09 -2.63 -1.58
CA ARG A 164 12.48 -3.20 -0.28
C ARG A 164 11.35 -3.07 0.75
N LEU A 165 10.70 -1.91 0.83
CA LEU A 165 9.59 -1.65 1.74
C LEU A 165 8.33 -2.44 1.36
N GLU A 166 8.08 -2.66 0.08
CA GLU A 166 6.98 -3.48 -0.41
C GLU A 166 7.19 -4.95 -0.07
N ALA A 167 8.37 -5.51 -0.35
CA ALA A 167 8.74 -6.88 0.03
C ALA A 167 8.75 -7.08 1.57
N GLU A 168 9.20 -6.08 2.34
CA GLU A 168 9.13 -6.11 3.81
C GLU A 168 7.67 -6.02 4.31
N SER A 169 6.80 -5.27 3.64
CA SER A 169 5.38 -5.19 3.95
C SER A 169 4.65 -6.50 3.62
N GLU A 170 4.96 -7.12 2.49
CA GLU A 170 4.43 -8.42 2.07
C GLU A 170 4.86 -9.53 3.03
N ALA A 171 6.15 -9.63 3.36
CA ALA A 171 6.66 -10.61 4.33
C ALA A 171 6.03 -10.46 5.73
N ARG A 172 5.75 -9.21 6.17
CA ARG A 172 5.01 -8.96 7.43
C ARG A 172 3.54 -9.36 7.33
N ARG A 173 2.89 -9.20 6.17
CA ARG A 173 1.50 -9.64 5.95
C ARG A 173 1.40 -11.16 5.97
N THR A 174 2.25 -11.86 5.21
CA THR A 174 2.26 -13.32 5.18
C THR A 174 2.57 -13.90 6.56
N GLN A 175 3.51 -13.33 7.31
CA GLN A 175 3.77 -13.75 8.69
C GLN A 175 2.53 -13.57 9.59
N VAL A 176 1.84 -12.43 9.52
CA VAL A 176 0.62 -12.18 10.32
C VAL A 176 -0.54 -13.11 9.90
N GLU A 177 -0.63 -13.46 8.62
CA GLU A 177 -1.62 -14.42 8.10
C GLU A 177 -1.30 -15.85 8.56
N GLU A 178 -0.03 -16.28 8.55
CA GLU A 178 0.43 -17.56 9.10
C GLU A 178 0.20 -17.65 10.62
N ASP A 179 0.64 -16.66 11.39
CA ASP A 179 0.43 -16.59 12.84
C ASP A 179 -1.08 -16.60 13.18
N PHE A 180 -1.91 -15.92 12.39
CA PHE A 180 -3.36 -15.91 12.56
C PHE A 180 -4.00 -17.27 12.20
N GLU A 181 -3.59 -17.93 11.11
CA GLU A 181 -4.08 -19.27 10.80
C GLU A 181 -3.69 -20.28 11.88
N ILE A 182 -2.44 -20.25 12.37
CA ILE A 182 -1.97 -21.10 13.47
C ILE A 182 -2.80 -20.85 14.75
N ALA A 183 -3.01 -19.60 15.13
CA ALA A 183 -3.82 -19.23 16.29
C ALA A 183 -5.30 -19.67 16.14
N MET A 184 -5.88 -19.52 14.95
CA MET A 184 -7.26 -19.92 14.65
C MET A 184 -7.42 -21.43 14.46
N ALA A 185 -6.38 -22.15 14.02
CA ALA A 185 -6.33 -23.61 14.03
C ALA A 185 -6.29 -24.13 15.47
N GLY A 186 -5.40 -23.58 16.31
CA GLY A 186 -5.32 -23.91 17.74
C GLY A 186 -6.62 -23.62 18.49
N ARG A 187 -7.26 -22.46 18.23
CA ARG A 187 -8.56 -22.12 18.83
C ARG A 187 -9.68 -23.04 18.35
N ARG A 188 -9.67 -23.49 17.09
CA ARG A 188 -10.63 -24.48 16.57
C ARG A 188 -10.43 -25.85 17.21
N THR A 189 -9.20 -26.36 17.30
CA THR A 189 -8.94 -27.68 17.89
C THR A 189 -9.25 -27.71 19.38
N GLU A 190 -8.92 -26.67 20.13
CA GLU A 190 -9.28 -26.54 21.54
C GLU A 190 -10.80 -26.41 21.73
N SER A 191 -11.51 -25.64 20.89
CA SER A 191 -12.98 -25.56 20.94
C SER A 191 -13.64 -26.91 20.63
N MET A 192 -13.13 -27.67 19.65
CA MET A 192 -13.62 -29.03 19.36
C MET A 192 -13.33 -30.01 20.49
N ARG A 193 -12.17 -29.89 21.15
CA ARG A 193 -11.82 -30.68 22.34
C ARG A 193 -12.80 -30.42 23.49
N GLN A 194 -13.06 -29.14 23.80
CA GLN A 194 -14.00 -28.77 24.87
C GLN A 194 -15.44 -29.20 24.55
N LEU A 195 -15.86 -29.19 23.29
CA LEU A 195 -17.15 -29.73 22.88
C LEU A 195 -17.20 -31.26 23.08
N ALA A 196 -16.20 -31.99 22.58
CA ALA A 196 -16.12 -33.45 22.74
C ALA A 196 -16.05 -33.88 24.21
N GLU A 197 -15.37 -33.10 25.08
CA GLU A 197 -15.33 -33.35 26.53
C GLU A 197 -16.69 -33.11 27.19
N ARG A 198 -17.43 -32.06 26.80
CA ARG A 198 -18.81 -31.80 27.25
C ARG A 198 -19.78 -32.87 26.77
N GLU A 199 -19.65 -33.34 25.53
CA GLU A 199 -20.44 -34.44 24.99
C GLU A 199 -20.14 -35.76 25.71
N ALA A 200 -18.86 -36.09 25.92
CA ALA A 200 -18.45 -37.30 26.63
C ALA A 200 -18.90 -37.31 28.09
N THR A 201 -18.76 -36.20 28.81
CA THR A 201 -19.23 -36.07 30.21
C THR A 201 -20.74 -36.12 30.31
N SER A 202 -21.48 -35.38 29.45
CA SER A 202 -22.94 -35.42 29.38
C SER A 202 -23.47 -36.83 29.06
N LYS A 203 -22.85 -37.51 28.09
CA LYS A 203 -23.17 -38.90 27.74
C LYS A 203 -22.88 -39.87 28.88
N ALA A 204 -21.72 -39.78 29.52
CA ALA A 204 -21.35 -40.64 30.66
C ALA A 204 -22.30 -40.44 31.85
N GLU A 205 -22.76 -39.21 32.10
CA GLU A 205 -23.80 -38.95 33.10
C GLU A 205 -25.18 -39.49 32.69
N ALA A 206 -25.58 -39.37 31.42
CA ALA A 206 -26.84 -39.94 30.93
C ALA A 206 -26.83 -41.47 31.06
N GLU A 207 -25.73 -42.12 30.67
CA GLU A 207 -25.51 -43.56 30.85
C GLU A 207 -25.44 -43.96 32.33
N ARG A 208 -24.97 -43.08 33.23
CA ARG A 208 -25.05 -43.30 34.68
C ARG A 208 -26.49 -43.25 35.17
N ARG A 209 -27.23 -42.19 34.87
CA ARG A 209 -28.65 -42.01 35.26
C ARG A 209 -29.54 -43.13 34.73
N VAL A 210 -29.33 -43.59 33.49
CA VAL A 210 -30.07 -44.72 32.91
C VAL A 210 -29.76 -46.03 33.64
N ARG A 211 -28.49 -46.31 33.98
CA ARG A 211 -28.13 -47.49 34.80
C ARG A 211 -28.76 -47.41 36.20
N GLU A 212 -28.56 -46.32 36.92
CA GLU A 212 -29.14 -46.08 38.25
C GLU A 212 -30.67 -46.28 38.24
N ALA A 213 -31.38 -45.70 37.27
CA ALA A 213 -32.82 -45.84 37.11
C ALA A 213 -33.27 -47.26 36.73
N THR A 214 -32.53 -47.96 35.86
CA THR A 214 -32.86 -49.35 35.48
C THR A 214 -32.56 -50.35 36.60
N GLU A 215 -31.52 -50.12 37.40
CA GLU A 215 -31.23 -50.89 38.61
C GLU A 215 -32.28 -50.64 39.71
N GLU A 216 -32.73 -49.39 39.88
CA GLU A 216 -33.78 -49.06 40.84
C GLU A 216 -35.15 -49.59 40.41
N ALA A 217 -35.49 -49.52 39.11
CA ALA A 217 -36.68 -50.13 38.55
C ALA A 217 -36.66 -51.66 38.67
N ASN A 218 -35.50 -52.30 38.46
CA ASN A 218 -35.36 -53.74 38.68
C ASN A 218 -35.46 -54.14 40.15
N ARG A 219 -34.92 -53.34 41.09
CA ARG A 219 -35.15 -53.51 42.54
C ARG A 219 -36.64 -53.43 42.87
N ARG A 220 -37.31 -52.31 42.57
CA ARG A 220 -38.77 -52.16 42.79
C ARG A 220 -39.59 -53.30 42.19
N ARG A 221 -39.23 -53.76 40.99
CA ARG A 221 -39.88 -54.92 40.32
C ARG A 221 -39.63 -56.23 41.06
N HIS A 222 -38.41 -56.48 41.54
CA HIS A 222 -38.08 -57.67 42.32
C HIS A 222 -38.76 -57.66 43.70
N ASP A 223 -38.75 -56.51 44.37
CA ASP A 223 -39.41 -56.30 45.67
C ASP A 223 -40.93 -56.52 45.53
N ALA A 224 -41.56 -55.91 44.52
CA ALA A 224 -42.99 -56.08 44.24
C ALA A 224 -43.36 -57.53 43.83
N ILE A 225 -42.50 -58.24 43.08
CA ILE A 225 -42.71 -59.67 42.78
C ILE A 225 -42.58 -60.52 44.06
N THR A 226 -41.63 -60.21 44.93
CA THR A 226 -41.41 -60.92 46.20
C THR A 226 -42.57 -60.69 47.16
N GLU A 227 -43.04 -59.45 47.28
CA GLU A 227 -44.21 -59.09 48.10
C GLU A 227 -45.52 -59.68 47.53
N ALA A 228 -45.71 -59.63 46.20
CA ALA A 228 -46.87 -60.23 45.55
C ALA A 228 -46.90 -61.75 45.69
N THR A 229 -45.75 -62.43 45.53
CA THR A 229 -45.67 -63.89 45.74
C THR A 229 -45.84 -64.26 47.21
N ALA A 230 -45.32 -63.48 48.16
CA ALA A 230 -45.59 -63.66 49.58
C ALA A 230 -47.09 -63.54 49.90
N ARG A 231 -47.78 -62.49 49.43
CA ARG A 231 -49.24 -62.35 49.57
C ARG A 231 -50.01 -63.50 48.92
N LEU A 232 -49.56 -63.98 47.76
CA LEU A 232 -50.21 -65.09 47.04
C LEU A 232 -50.03 -66.41 47.82
N GLN A 233 -48.86 -66.65 48.42
CA GLN A 233 -48.63 -67.79 49.33
C GLN A 233 -49.47 -67.67 50.61
N GLU A 234 -49.53 -66.49 51.24
CA GLU A 234 -50.38 -66.24 52.41
C GLU A 234 -51.85 -66.50 52.09
N ALA A 235 -52.40 -65.87 51.06
CA ALA A 235 -53.77 -66.08 50.60
C ALA A 235 -54.04 -67.56 50.22
N THR A 236 -53.06 -68.26 49.65
CA THR A 236 -53.17 -69.68 49.31
C THR A 236 -53.18 -70.57 50.56
N THR A 237 -52.32 -70.31 51.55
CA THR A 237 -52.35 -71.05 52.82
C THR A 237 -53.62 -70.76 53.62
N GLU A 238 -54.13 -69.52 53.58
CA GLU A 238 -55.38 -69.17 54.24
C GLU A 238 -56.62 -69.71 53.51
N ALA A 239 -56.59 -69.81 52.18
CA ALA A 239 -57.62 -70.51 51.41
C ALA A 239 -57.64 -72.01 51.76
N HIS A 240 -56.47 -72.67 51.80
CA HIS A 240 -56.37 -74.06 52.26
C HIS A 240 -56.83 -74.23 53.72
N ARG A 241 -56.53 -73.26 54.60
CA ARG A 241 -57.02 -73.23 55.99
C ARG A 241 -58.56 -73.19 56.03
N ARG A 242 -59.18 -72.22 55.35
CA ARG A 242 -60.65 -72.09 55.27
C ARG A 242 -61.31 -73.33 54.66
N VAL A 243 -60.71 -73.93 53.62
CA VAL A 243 -61.23 -75.16 52.99
C VAL A 243 -61.15 -76.35 53.95
N ARG A 244 -60.07 -76.50 54.73
CA ARG A 244 -59.99 -77.52 55.78
C ARG A 244 -61.03 -77.29 56.87
N GLU A 245 -61.10 -76.08 57.43
CA GLU A 245 -62.08 -75.73 58.47
C GLU A 245 -63.53 -75.94 58.02
N ALA A 246 -63.87 -75.57 56.78
CA ALA A 246 -65.19 -75.81 56.20
C ALA A 246 -65.46 -77.30 55.92
N THR A 247 -64.44 -78.07 55.57
CA THR A 247 -64.53 -79.53 55.37
C THR A 247 -64.71 -80.25 56.70
N ASP A 248 -63.96 -79.87 57.74
CA ASP A 248 -64.08 -80.40 59.10
C ASP A 248 -65.44 -80.06 59.70
N GLU A 249 -65.92 -78.83 59.51
CA GLU A 249 -67.26 -78.40 59.94
C GLU A 249 -68.38 -79.10 59.15
N SER A 250 -68.20 -79.33 57.85
CA SER A 250 -69.11 -80.16 57.05
C SER A 250 -69.13 -81.60 57.57
N ASN A 251 -67.97 -82.19 57.83
CA ASN A 251 -67.83 -83.53 58.40
C ASN A 251 -68.50 -83.63 59.78
N ARG A 252 -68.34 -82.65 60.68
CA ARG A 252 -69.06 -82.58 61.96
C ARG A 252 -70.58 -82.56 61.75
N ARG A 253 -71.08 -81.74 60.82
CA ARG A 253 -72.51 -81.66 60.50
C ARG A 253 -73.04 -82.95 59.90
N ILE A 254 -72.26 -83.63 59.06
CA ILE A 254 -72.59 -84.95 58.51
C ILE A 254 -72.63 -85.98 59.63
N SER A 255 -71.61 -86.07 60.50
CA SER A 255 -71.59 -86.98 61.65
C SER A 255 -72.81 -86.76 62.56
N HIS A 256 -73.03 -85.53 63.02
CA HIS A 256 -74.19 -85.17 63.85
C HIS A 256 -75.54 -85.44 63.16
N ALA A 257 -75.63 -85.26 61.83
CA ALA A 257 -76.81 -85.65 61.06
C ALA A 257 -76.97 -87.18 60.99
N THR A 258 -75.90 -87.94 60.80
CA THR A 258 -75.96 -89.42 60.82
C THR A 258 -76.27 -89.97 62.22
N GLU A 259 -75.78 -89.36 63.28
CA GLU A 259 -76.14 -89.65 64.68
C GLU A 259 -77.63 -89.36 64.92
N ARG A 260 -78.15 -88.22 64.47
CA ARG A 260 -79.59 -87.91 64.55
C ARG A 260 -80.45 -88.85 63.71
N VAL A 261 -79.99 -89.27 62.53
CA VAL A 261 -80.67 -90.29 61.71
C VAL A 261 -80.61 -91.67 62.36
N ALA A 262 -79.50 -92.03 63.01
CA ALA A 262 -79.38 -93.27 63.78
C ALA A 262 -80.32 -93.25 64.99
N ALA A 263 -80.36 -92.15 65.76
CA ALA A 263 -81.27 -91.96 66.87
C ALA A 263 -82.74 -92.00 66.43
N LEU A 264 -83.10 -91.38 65.30
CA LEU A 264 -84.45 -91.45 64.73
C LEU A 264 -84.80 -92.87 64.24
N ARG A 265 -83.85 -93.61 63.66
CA ARG A 265 -84.04 -95.05 63.34
C ARG A 265 -84.24 -95.88 64.61
N GLN A 266 -83.49 -95.60 65.67
CA GLN A 266 -83.57 -96.30 66.96
C GLN A 266 -84.86 -95.95 67.73
N LEU A 267 -85.38 -94.73 67.57
CA LEU A 267 -86.70 -94.32 68.05
C LEU A 267 -87.81 -95.00 67.24
N ARG A 268 -87.69 -95.05 65.91
CA ARG A 268 -88.63 -95.77 65.04
C ARG A 268 -88.64 -97.27 65.34
N ALA A 269 -87.49 -97.88 65.63
CA ALA A 269 -87.41 -99.26 66.10
C ALA A 269 -88.20 -99.43 67.41
N ARG A 270 -87.92 -98.60 68.42
CA ARG A 270 -88.67 -98.60 69.69
C ARG A 270 -90.18 -98.44 69.52
N VAL A 271 -90.63 -97.56 68.61
CA VAL A 271 -92.05 -97.38 68.30
C VAL A 271 -92.64 -98.59 67.57
N ALA A 272 -91.87 -99.24 66.67
CA ALA A 272 -92.29 -100.50 66.06
C ALA A 272 -92.40 -101.63 67.09
N ASP A 273 -91.41 -101.77 67.98
CA ASP A 273 -91.42 -102.73 69.08
C ASP A 273 -92.57 -102.49 70.06
N GLN A 274 -92.89 -101.22 70.35
CA GLN A 274 -94.07 -100.83 71.13
C GLN A 274 -95.39 -101.17 70.43
N LEU A 275 -95.49 -101.00 69.11
CA LEU A 275 -96.68 -101.39 68.33
C LEU A 275 -96.85 -102.92 68.24
N VAL A 276 -95.75 -103.67 68.15
CA VAL A 276 -95.76 -105.14 68.24
C VAL A 276 -96.17 -105.57 69.66
N SER A 277 -95.57 -105.00 70.70
CA SER A 277 -95.90 -105.30 72.10
C SER A 277 -97.36 -104.99 72.43
N ALA A 278 -97.91 -103.88 71.93
CA ALA A 278 -99.32 -103.52 72.11
C ALA A 278 -100.26 -104.48 71.36
N ARG A 279 -99.89 -104.93 70.15
CA ARG A 279 -100.62 -105.96 69.41
C ARG A 279 -100.61 -107.29 70.15
N ASP A 280 -99.47 -107.72 70.67
CA ASP A 280 -99.34 -109.03 71.31
C ASP A 280 -100.05 -109.04 72.69
N LEU A 281 -100.05 -107.93 73.43
CA LEU A 281 -100.90 -107.75 74.63
C LEU A 281 -102.41 -107.81 74.33
N ILE A 282 -102.84 -107.37 73.14
CA ILE A 282 -104.24 -107.50 72.70
C ILE A 282 -104.58 -108.95 72.30
N ALA A 283 -103.60 -109.72 71.83
CA ALA A 283 -103.79 -111.16 71.55
C ALA A 283 -103.88 -111.98 72.85
N ASP A 284 -102.99 -111.72 73.82
CA ASP A 284 -102.91 -112.48 75.08
C ASP A 284 -104.16 -112.25 75.96
N ALA A 285 -104.73 -111.05 75.92
CA ALA A 285 -105.97 -110.71 76.63
C ALA A 285 -107.25 -111.37 76.06
N HIS A 286 -107.21 -111.96 74.87
CA HIS A 286 -108.40 -112.47 74.17
C HIS A 286 -108.74 -113.94 74.50
N VAL A 287 -107.98 -114.60 75.39
CA VAL A 287 -108.07 -116.06 75.63
C VAL A 287 -108.69 -116.42 76.99
N GLN A 288 -108.96 -115.45 77.89
CA GLN A 288 -109.41 -115.73 79.27
C GLN A 288 -110.75 -115.09 79.71
N LEU A 289 -111.61 -114.62 78.80
CA LEU A 289 -112.95 -114.12 79.14
C LEU A 289 -114.00 -114.54 78.11
N ALA A 290 -114.73 -115.62 78.43
CA ALA A 290 -115.83 -116.15 77.62
C ALA A 290 -116.95 -116.75 78.49
N ASP A 291 -117.62 -115.92 79.31
CA ASP A 291 -119.03 -116.09 79.71
C ASP A 291 -119.54 -114.92 80.58
N ALA A 292 -120.20 -113.93 79.97
CA ALA A 292 -121.16 -112.99 80.60
C ALA A 292 -121.81 -112.06 79.54
N ALA A 293 -123.07 -111.67 79.73
CA ALA A 293 -123.87 -110.74 78.88
C ALA A 293 -124.97 -110.06 79.76
N PRO A 294 -125.86 -109.15 79.28
CA PRO A 294 -126.08 -108.57 77.93
C PRO A 294 -126.38 -107.03 77.90
N VAL A 295 -127.00 -106.51 76.81
CA VAL A 295 -127.92 -105.31 76.68
C VAL A 295 -127.40 -103.94 76.14
N LEU A 296 -127.78 -103.60 74.88
CA LEU A 296 -128.17 -102.30 74.23
C LEU A 296 -127.23 -101.04 74.29
N ASP A 297 -127.25 -100.02 73.40
CA ASP A 297 -128.13 -99.59 72.27
C ASP A 297 -127.31 -98.78 71.16
N PRO A 298 -127.86 -98.31 69.99
CA PRO A 298 -127.06 -98.08 68.75
C PRO A 298 -127.03 -96.67 68.04
N LEU A 299 -126.05 -96.51 67.12
CA LEU A 299 -125.94 -95.58 65.93
C LEU A 299 -125.99 -94.03 66.14
N PRO A 300 -125.75 -93.14 65.12
CA PRO A 300 -125.38 -93.27 63.68
C PRO A 300 -123.94 -92.73 63.38
N GLU A 301 -123.32 -92.64 62.18
CA GLU A 301 -123.66 -92.12 60.83
C GLU A 301 -124.02 -90.60 60.82
N GLU A 302 -123.67 -89.72 59.86
CA GLU A 302 -122.95 -89.72 58.56
C GLU A 302 -122.43 -88.24 58.30
N ARG A 303 -121.78 -87.67 57.25
CA ARG A 303 -121.48 -87.91 55.80
C ARG A 303 -120.12 -87.29 55.36
N LEU A 304 -119.72 -87.52 54.10
CA LEU A 304 -118.70 -86.81 53.28
C LEU A 304 -119.02 -85.32 53.01
N SER A 305 -118.02 -84.49 52.59
CA SER A 305 -118.06 -83.60 51.37
C SER A 305 -116.81 -82.71 51.18
N THR A 306 -116.72 -81.96 50.06
CA THR A 306 -115.48 -81.35 49.50
C THR A 306 -115.53 -79.85 49.13
N ASN A 307 -114.43 -79.10 49.38
CA ASN A 307 -114.02 -77.83 48.69
C ASN A 307 -114.99 -76.60 48.79
N PRO A 308 -114.69 -75.38 48.24
CA PRO A 308 -113.53 -74.89 47.47
C PRO A 308 -112.84 -73.61 48.07
N VAL A 309 -112.71 -72.50 47.30
CA VAL A 309 -111.76 -71.36 47.44
C VAL A 309 -112.48 -70.00 47.28
N VAL A 310 -111.91 -68.89 47.81
CA VAL A 310 -111.88 -67.46 47.29
C VAL A 310 -112.11 -66.36 48.37
N ASP A 311 -111.28 -65.28 48.28
CA ASP A 311 -111.37 -63.89 48.83
C ASP A 311 -111.61 -63.56 50.32
N GLY A 312 -111.20 -62.34 50.72
CA GLY A 312 -111.83 -61.59 51.83
C GLY A 312 -110.93 -60.91 52.88
N SER A 313 -110.20 -59.84 52.54
CA SER A 313 -109.56 -58.91 53.51
C SER A 313 -110.60 -57.94 54.12
N PRO A 314 -110.39 -57.25 55.29
CA PRO A 314 -109.62 -55.99 55.23
C PRO A 314 -108.91 -55.48 56.53
N SER A 315 -108.01 -54.50 56.31
CA SER A 315 -107.67 -53.27 57.10
C SER A 315 -107.28 -53.28 58.59
N ASP A 316 -106.16 -52.60 58.87
CA ASP A 316 -106.16 -51.32 59.63
C ASP A 316 -105.09 -50.33 59.04
N ASP A 317 -105.12 -49.05 59.40
CA ASP A 317 -104.38 -47.93 58.76
C ASP A 317 -102.86 -47.82 59.11
N SER A 318 -101.92 -47.20 58.35
CA SER A 318 -101.89 -46.06 57.38
C SER A 318 -101.96 -44.64 57.99
N PRO A 319 -101.74 -43.53 57.22
CA PRO A 319 -100.99 -43.31 55.97
C PRO A 319 -99.62 -42.62 56.28
N THR A 320 -98.97 -41.59 55.68
CA THR A 320 -99.05 -40.63 54.52
C THR A 320 -97.59 -40.07 54.33
N ARG A 321 -97.09 -39.17 53.45
CA ARG A 321 -97.35 -38.33 52.22
C ARG A 321 -95.90 -37.91 51.72
N ALA A 322 -95.53 -37.18 50.64
CA ALA A 322 -96.09 -36.48 49.47
C ALA A 322 -95.00 -36.54 48.33
N MET A 323 -95.20 -36.31 47.02
CA MET A 323 -95.42 -35.07 46.22
C MET A 323 -94.35 -33.96 46.40
N GLN A 324 -93.83 -33.25 45.36
CA GLN A 324 -94.50 -32.77 44.13
C GLN A 324 -93.56 -32.66 42.88
N SER A 325 -93.99 -32.01 41.79
CA SER A 325 -93.39 -32.05 40.42
C SER A 325 -93.40 -30.68 39.67
N VAL A 326 -92.76 -30.56 38.49
CA VAL A 326 -93.02 -29.54 37.42
C VAL A 326 -92.41 -29.94 36.05
N ARG A 327 -92.71 -29.22 34.95
CA ARG A 327 -92.53 -29.58 33.52
C ARG A 327 -91.54 -28.71 32.69
N ARG A 328 -91.04 -29.29 31.57
CA ARG A 328 -90.92 -28.82 30.13
C ARG A 328 -91.18 -27.31 29.80
N THR A 329 -90.62 -26.63 28.77
CA THR A 329 -89.73 -26.97 27.60
C THR A 329 -88.94 -25.71 27.07
N PRO A 330 -88.75 -25.37 25.76
CA PRO A 330 -87.51 -25.60 24.99
C PRO A 330 -86.85 -24.35 24.31
N ALA A 331 -85.59 -24.44 23.84
CA ALA A 331 -85.03 -23.63 22.71
C ALA A 331 -83.63 -24.08 22.21
N ASP A 332 -83.48 -24.13 20.87
CA ASP A 332 -82.32 -23.86 19.97
C ASP A 332 -80.83 -24.26 20.24
N ARG A 333 -80.02 -24.05 19.18
CA ARG A 333 -78.66 -24.56 18.91
C ARG A 333 -77.98 -23.69 17.81
N PRO A 334 -76.66 -23.77 17.61
CA PRO A 334 -75.53 -23.27 18.41
C PRO A 334 -75.04 -21.88 17.90
N PRO A 335 -73.83 -21.38 18.26
CA PRO A 335 -72.68 -21.63 17.38
C PRO A 335 -71.34 -21.91 18.13
N ALA A 336 -70.26 -22.00 17.34
CA ALA A 336 -68.93 -22.47 17.72
C ALA A 336 -68.24 -21.71 18.88
N ILE A 337 -67.48 -22.47 19.69
CA ILE A 337 -66.45 -21.94 20.60
C ILE A 337 -65.18 -21.67 19.78
N ALA A 338 -64.68 -20.44 19.83
CA ALA A 338 -63.40 -20.06 19.24
C ALA A 338 -62.21 -20.53 20.10
N GLY A 339 -61.03 -20.69 19.48
CA GLY A 339 -59.79 -21.02 20.19
C GLY A 339 -59.29 -19.91 21.13
N PRO A 340 -58.30 -20.20 21.99
CA PRO A 340 -57.75 -19.22 22.93
C PRO A 340 -57.05 -18.06 22.19
N PRO A 341 -57.04 -16.85 22.78
CA PRO A 341 -56.36 -15.70 22.18
C PRO A 341 -54.85 -15.91 22.14
N LYS A 342 -54.22 -15.49 21.05
CA LYS A 342 -52.76 -15.33 20.98
C LYS A 342 -52.38 -13.94 21.49
N GLU A 343 -51.47 -13.92 22.46
CA GLU A 343 -50.71 -12.71 22.79
C GLU A 343 -49.77 -12.36 21.62
N PRO A 344 -49.75 -11.11 21.13
CA PRO A 344 -48.65 -10.62 20.31
C PRO A 344 -47.46 -10.37 21.23
N TRP A 345 -46.38 -11.12 21.03
CA TRP A 345 -45.08 -10.82 21.62
C TRP A 345 -44.42 -9.71 20.79
N GLU A 346 -43.98 -8.64 21.44
CA GLU A 346 -43.07 -7.66 20.83
C GLU A 346 -41.62 -8.13 21.02
N PRO A 347 -40.83 -8.33 19.95
CA PRO A 347 -39.38 -8.33 20.08
C PRO A 347 -38.91 -6.90 20.30
N THR A 348 -38.34 -6.62 21.47
CA THR A 348 -37.65 -5.35 21.73
C THR A 348 -36.30 -5.33 20.98
N GLU A 349 -36.30 -4.90 19.72
CA GLU A 349 -35.04 -4.61 19.02
C GLU A 349 -34.36 -3.39 19.65
N VAL A 350 -33.07 -3.53 19.94
CA VAL A 350 -32.27 -2.50 20.60
C VAL A 350 -31.85 -1.45 19.57
N THR A 351 -32.57 -0.35 19.47
CA THR A 351 -32.18 0.78 18.63
C THR A 351 -30.91 1.43 19.17
N ALA A 352 -29.77 1.13 18.55
CA ALA A 352 -28.51 1.80 18.85
C ALA A 352 -28.55 3.27 18.42
N THR A 353 -27.90 4.15 19.18
CA THR A 353 -27.79 5.57 18.85
C THR A 353 -26.72 5.80 17.79
N GLU A 354 -27.12 5.93 16.52
CA GLU A 354 -26.24 6.45 15.47
C GLU A 354 -26.57 7.92 15.12
N GLN A 355 -25.52 8.68 14.81
CA GLN A 355 -25.59 10.09 14.43
C GLN A 355 -25.60 10.22 12.90
N PRO A 356 -26.41 11.11 12.29
CA PRO A 356 -26.40 11.30 10.86
C PRO A 356 -25.16 12.10 10.40
N VAL A 357 -24.20 11.40 9.78
CA VAL A 357 -23.17 12.04 8.94
C VAL A 357 -23.73 12.23 7.51
N PRO A 358 -23.53 13.39 6.88
CA PRO A 358 -24.05 13.63 5.53
C PRO A 358 -23.19 12.92 4.48
N SER A 359 -23.81 12.02 3.70
CA SER A 359 -23.20 11.48 2.48
C SER A 359 -23.44 12.41 1.30
N ALA A 360 -22.41 12.62 0.47
CA ALA A 360 -22.50 13.43 -0.74
C ALA A 360 -22.48 12.52 -1.98
N GLU A 361 -23.42 12.73 -2.91
CA GLU A 361 -23.39 12.10 -4.23
C GLU A 361 -22.46 12.87 -5.19
N PRO A 362 -21.76 12.18 -6.12
CA PRO A 362 -20.93 12.83 -7.13
C PRO A 362 -21.73 13.19 -8.40
N THR A 363 -21.52 14.39 -8.94
CA THR A 363 -21.92 14.73 -10.33
C THR A 363 -20.80 15.51 -11.05
N PRO A 364 -20.46 15.19 -12.31
CA PRO A 364 -19.29 15.75 -12.99
C PRO A 364 -19.61 16.95 -13.89
N GLN A 365 -19.18 18.15 -13.48
CA GLN A 365 -18.97 19.35 -14.30
C GLN A 365 -17.73 20.07 -13.74
N GLY A 366 -16.90 20.79 -14.47
CA GLY A 366 -16.95 21.19 -15.88
C GLY A 366 -16.27 22.56 -16.01
N ASP A 367 -15.12 22.62 -16.69
CA ASP A 367 -14.27 23.80 -16.96
C ASP A 367 -14.24 24.98 -15.96
N ARG A 368 -13.10 25.13 -15.27
CA ARG A 368 -12.60 26.47 -14.91
C ARG A 368 -11.08 26.52 -14.80
N THR A 369 -10.46 27.10 -15.82
CA THR A 369 -9.01 27.37 -15.88
C THR A 369 -8.62 28.41 -14.83
N GLN A 370 -7.69 28.05 -13.94
CA GLN A 370 -7.04 29.04 -13.06
C GLN A 370 -6.01 29.82 -13.88
N GLN A 371 -6.17 31.14 -13.94
CA GLN A 371 -5.20 32.02 -14.61
C GLN A 371 -3.99 32.23 -13.70
N LEU A 372 -2.78 32.01 -14.23
CA LEU A 372 -1.55 32.34 -13.51
C LEU A 372 -1.44 33.85 -13.34
N ALA A 373 -1.12 34.29 -12.12
CA ALA A 373 -0.85 35.69 -11.83
C ALA A 373 0.44 36.15 -12.53
N LYS A 374 0.38 37.31 -13.21
CA LYS A 374 1.56 37.95 -13.83
C LYS A 374 2.33 38.75 -12.77
N PRO A 375 3.67 38.71 -12.74
CA PRO A 375 4.45 39.59 -11.87
C PRO A 375 4.47 41.03 -12.42
N SER A 376 4.25 42.01 -11.54
CA SER A 376 4.42 43.44 -11.84
C SER A 376 5.84 43.92 -11.52
N PRO A 377 6.43 44.84 -12.30
CA PRO A 377 7.82 45.28 -12.12
C PRO A 377 7.96 46.50 -11.18
N THR A 378 9.20 46.77 -10.75
CA THR A 378 9.69 48.04 -10.17
C THR A 378 9.21 48.30 -8.72
N THR A 379 10.10 48.46 -7.72
CA THR A 379 10.98 49.63 -7.62
C THR A 379 12.33 49.34 -6.95
N ARG A 380 13.40 49.93 -7.49
CA ARG A 380 14.80 49.82 -7.03
C ARG A 380 15.05 50.76 -5.84
N ARG A 381 15.38 50.20 -4.66
CA ARG A 381 15.78 50.96 -3.47
C ARG A 381 17.25 51.41 -3.57
N PRO A 382 17.61 52.68 -3.31
CA PRO A 382 19.01 53.12 -3.28
C PRO A 382 19.74 52.60 -2.04
N ALA A 383 21.06 52.44 -2.15
CA ALA A 383 21.94 52.02 -1.05
C ALA A 383 22.28 53.20 -0.13
N PRO A 384 22.45 52.97 1.19
CA PRO A 384 22.91 54.01 2.12
C PRO A 384 24.43 54.25 1.98
N THR A 385 24.83 55.51 1.88
CA THR A 385 26.25 55.92 1.87
C THR A 385 26.84 55.76 3.28
N ALA A 386 28.02 55.15 3.38
CA ALA A 386 28.78 55.07 4.64
C ALA A 386 29.66 56.33 4.82
N PRO A 387 29.74 56.91 6.04
CA PRO A 387 30.67 58.00 6.35
C PRO A 387 31.97 57.49 7.00
N GLY A 388 33.11 58.02 6.54
CA GLY A 388 34.36 58.12 7.31
C GLY A 388 35.28 56.89 7.34
N ASN A 389 36.33 56.93 6.51
CA ASN A 389 37.69 57.20 7.00
C ASN A 389 38.55 57.76 5.86
#